data_AF-A0A179UCY2-F1
#
_entry.id   AF-A0A179UCY2-F1
#
_cell.length_a   1.000
_cell.length_b   1.000
_cell.length_c   1.000
_cell.angle_alpha   90.00
_cell.angle_beta   90.00
_cell.angle_gamma   90.00
#
_symmetry.space_group_name_H-M   'P 1'
#
loop_
_entity.id
_entity.type
_entity.pdbx_description
1 polymer ?
#
loop_
_entity_poly.entity_id
_entity_poly.type
_entity_poly.pdbx_seq_one_letter_code
_entity_poly.pdbx_strand_id
1 'polypeptide(L)'
;MRSRRWVWALHLSLVVLASAAALDDELAHETANRGILPKFPIALPPAHVPPPGFGGLRNTPTPGLKKLDAPERRCGPQYGSCEDSYCCSPSGYCGISRYYCQAPDCLIDYGSGCDALKTPGGESTLNVVRDHVGQVPYANEPIFNCRIPNTVALTYDDGPNIYTRDLLDMLDSFGAKATFFLTGINSNKGSIDDRNFPWRELINRMLRSGHQIASHTWAHQDLDALSANQRLDQMVKNEMALRNIFGGFPTYMRPPYSRCSDHSGCVQQMDDLGYHAAYFDVDTDDYNNDTPYLIKRSKDIFDDAFASAKPNGDPLLVIAHDVHEQTVYNLTPHMLQGIYAAGYKPVTLGECLGDDPKNWYRWTYPSDSQGRWANPSSGAIPKNNQTNLIRGLPRGASHLPGL
;
A
#
# COMPACT_ATOMS: atom_id res chain seq x y z
N MET A 1 27.88 33.57 25.71
CA MET A 1 28.81 34.48 25.01
C MET A 1 30.24 33.98 25.20
N ARG A 2 30.96 33.79 24.08
CA ARG A 2 32.44 33.75 23.82
C ARG A 2 33.39 33.58 25.02
N SER A 3 34.55 32.91 24.96
CA SER A 3 35.30 32.07 24.02
C SER A 3 36.68 31.89 24.68
N ARG A 4 37.39 30.78 24.44
CA ARG A 4 38.81 30.73 24.02
C ARG A 4 39.35 29.29 24.05
N ARG A 5 40.04 28.95 22.96
CA ARG A 5 40.73 27.69 22.63
C ARG A 5 42.26 27.89 22.75
N TRP A 6 42.98 26.77 22.56
CA TRP A 6 44.37 26.56 22.05
C TRP A 6 45.41 26.19 23.13
N VAL A 7 45.85 24.91 23.26
CA VAL A 7 46.83 24.05 22.48
C VAL A 7 48.28 24.58 22.70
N TRP A 8 49.33 23.84 23.10
CA TRP A 8 50.09 22.77 22.41
C TRP A 8 51.14 22.13 23.36
N ALA A 9 51.45 20.84 23.17
CA ALA A 9 52.82 20.31 23.21
C ALA A 9 52.91 19.01 22.40
N LEU A 10 53.84 19.00 21.45
CA LEU A 10 54.20 17.95 20.49
C LEU A 10 55.63 17.50 20.81
N HIS A 11 55.98 16.22 20.60
CA HIS A 11 57.31 15.66 20.22
C HIS A 11 57.09 14.13 20.01
N LEU A 12 57.06 13.53 18.80
CA LEU A 12 58.15 13.14 17.88
C LEU A 12 59.39 12.57 18.62
N SER A 13 59.97 11.39 18.33
CA SER A 13 60.06 10.65 17.06
C SER A 13 60.93 9.35 17.17
N LEU A 14 60.84 8.47 16.14
CA LEU A 14 61.85 7.49 15.60
C LEU A 14 62.15 6.18 16.42
N VAL A 15 62.46 4.96 15.90
CA VAL A 15 62.78 4.34 14.58
C VAL A 15 62.91 2.79 14.78
N VAL A 16 62.26 1.89 14.01
CA VAL A 16 62.71 1.03 12.86
C VAL A 16 62.77 -0.51 13.12
N LEU A 17 62.17 -1.19 12.13
CA LEU A 17 62.10 -2.59 11.66
C LEU A 17 63.16 -3.64 12.06
N ALA A 18 62.70 -4.91 12.21
CA ALA A 18 63.23 -6.09 11.51
C ALA A 18 62.30 -7.34 11.56
N SER A 19 61.97 -7.86 10.37
CA SER A 19 61.79 -9.25 9.86
C SER A 19 61.06 -10.40 10.57
N ALA A 20 60.44 -11.23 9.71
CA ALA A 20 59.52 -12.35 9.91
C ALA A 20 60.12 -13.70 10.38
N ALA A 21 59.34 -14.53 11.09
CA ALA A 21 58.79 -15.82 10.64
C ALA A 21 58.34 -16.76 11.80
N ALA A 22 57.08 -17.21 11.71
CA ALA A 22 56.50 -18.54 12.05
C ALA A 22 56.35 -19.07 13.50
N LEU A 23 55.19 -19.77 13.69
CA LEU A 23 54.78 -20.74 14.74
C LEU A 23 54.31 -20.10 16.07
N ASP A 24 53.23 -20.47 16.75
CA ASP A 24 52.14 -21.47 16.65
C ASP A 24 50.98 -20.91 17.50
N ASP A 25 49.73 -21.02 17.04
CA ASP A 25 48.65 -21.85 17.61
C ASP A 25 48.04 -21.38 18.97
N GLU A 26 46.71 -21.31 18.95
CA GLU A 26 45.79 -21.32 20.09
C GLU A 26 45.77 -20.15 21.11
N LEU A 27 44.94 -19.13 20.84
CA LEU A 27 44.08 -18.58 21.90
C LEU A 27 42.77 -18.01 21.33
N ALA A 28 41.70 -18.56 21.89
CA ALA A 28 40.33 -18.52 21.42
C ALA A 28 39.56 -17.23 21.79
N HIS A 29 38.40 -17.14 21.16
CA HIS A 29 37.21 -16.37 21.56
C HIS A 29 37.18 -14.87 21.22
N GLU A 30 36.82 -14.56 19.97
CA GLU A 30 35.93 -13.41 19.72
C GLU A 30 35.11 -13.56 18.42
N THR A 31 33.79 -13.38 18.56
CA THR A 31 32.82 -13.03 17.51
C THR A 31 32.42 -14.08 16.45
N ALA A 32 31.42 -14.90 16.76
CA ALA A 32 30.62 -15.59 15.75
C ALA A 32 29.14 -15.66 16.16
N ASN A 33 28.43 -14.54 16.04
CA ASN A 33 26.97 -14.56 15.87
C ASN A 33 26.51 -13.32 15.09
N ARG A 34 27.07 -13.12 13.89
CA ARG A 34 26.48 -12.25 12.87
C ARG A 34 25.63 -13.13 11.98
N GLY A 35 24.32 -12.92 12.01
CA GLY A 35 23.37 -13.57 11.11
C GLY A 35 23.84 -13.44 9.67
N ILE A 36 24.02 -14.58 9.02
CA ILE A 36 24.38 -14.65 7.60
C ILE A 36 23.15 -14.18 6.81
N LEU A 37 23.23 -12.98 6.24
CA LEU A 37 22.30 -12.53 5.21
C LEU A 37 22.30 -13.57 4.08
N PRO A 38 21.13 -14.07 3.62
CA PRO A 38 21.10 -14.93 2.44
C PRO A 38 21.68 -14.19 1.23
N LYS A 39 22.54 -14.86 0.46
CA LYS A 39 23.06 -14.33 -0.79
C LYS A 39 21.91 -14.20 -1.79
N PHE A 40 21.52 -12.97 -2.13
CA PHE A 40 20.46 -12.69 -3.09
C PHE A 40 20.93 -12.93 -4.53
N PRO A 41 20.21 -13.73 -5.35
CA PRO A 41 20.36 -13.74 -6.78
C PRO A 41 19.14 -13.04 -7.41
N ILE A 42 19.12 -11.71 -7.37
CA ILE A 42 18.31 -10.94 -8.32
C ILE A 42 19.27 -9.97 -8.98
N ALA A 43 19.76 -10.37 -10.15
CA ALA A 43 20.21 -9.37 -11.11
C ALA A 43 19.02 -8.46 -11.35
N LEU A 44 19.17 -7.17 -11.06
CA LEU A 44 18.20 -6.15 -11.47
C LEU A 44 17.84 -6.44 -12.93
N PRO A 45 16.55 -6.51 -13.30
CA PRO A 45 16.18 -6.72 -14.68
C PRO A 45 16.91 -5.69 -15.57
N PRO A 46 17.38 -6.10 -16.76
CA PRO A 46 18.11 -5.20 -17.64
C PRO A 46 17.28 -3.95 -17.93
N ALA A 47 17.98 -2.81 -18.03
CA ALA A 47 17.38 -1.53 -18.33
C ALA A 47 16.49 -1.56 -19.58
N HIS A 48 15.33 -0.91 -19.47
CA HIS A 48 14.43 -0.45 -20.52
C HIS A 48 13.51 -1.46 -21.24
N VAL A 49 12.24 -1.39 -20.86
CA VAL A 49 11.16 -1.14 -21.83
C VAL A 49 10.45 0.15 -21.37
N PRO A 50 10.41 1.24 -22.15
CA PRO A 50 9.66 2.42 -21.75
C PRO A 50 8.16 2.05 -21.67
N PRO A 51 7.49 2.30 -20.53
CA PRO A 51 6.04 2.14 -20.47
C PRO A 51 5.37 3.12 -21.44
N PRO A 52 4.17 2.83 -21.98
CA PRO A 52 3.37 3.85 -22.65
C PRO A 52 3.22 5.03 -21.68
N GLY A 53 3.80 6.18 -22.05
CA GLY A 53 3.98 7.31 -21.16
C GLY A 53 2.68 7.73 -20.47
N PHE A 54 2.66 7.61 -19.16
CA PHE A 54 1.72 8.33 -18.30
C PHE A 54 2.47 9.52 -17.73
N GLY A 55 2.00 10.70 -18.13
CA GLY A 55 2.64 11.97 -17.80
C GLY A 55 2.61 12.18 -16.30
N GLY A 56 3.80 12.16 -15.69
CA GLY A 56 4.02 12.86 -14.44
C GLY A 56 3.54 14.31 -14.57
N LEU A 57 3.03 14.83 -13.46
CA LEU A 57 2.58 16.20 -13.27
C LEU A 57 3.64 17.20 -13.77
N ARG A 58 3.55 17.56 -15.06
CA ARG A 58 4.11 18.79 -15.59
C ARG A 58 2.93 19.68 -15.93
N ASN A 59 2.86 20.84 -15.28
CA ASN A 59 2.00 21.97 -15.65
C ASN A 59 2.40 22.60 -17.00
N THR A 60 2.68 21.77 -18.00
CA THR A 60 2.93 22.17 -19.38
C THR A 60 1.88 21.47 -20.24
N PRO A 61 1.04 22.21 -21.00
CA PRO A 61 0.06 21.61 -21.90
C PRO A 61 0.78 20.62 -22.82
N THR A 62 0.42 19.34 -22.75
CA THR A 62 1.01 18.32 -23.61
C THR A 62 0.65 18.62 -25.07
N PRO A 63 1.60 18.64 -26.02
CA PRO A 63 1.28 18.81 -27.44
C PRO A 63 0.53 17.57 -27.94
N GLY A 64 -0.78 17.70 -28.07
CA GLY A 64 -1.69 16.59 -28.39
C GLY A 64 -3.16 16.96 -28.40
N LEU A 65 -3.53 18.12 -27.88
CA LEU A 65 -4.83 18.75 -28.13
C LEU A 65 -4.86 19.26 -29.57
N LYS A 66 -5.20 18.40 -30.53
CA LYS A 66 -5.82 18.92 -31.76
C LYS A 66 -7.11 19.60 -31.30
N LYS A 67 -7.18 20.91 -31.52
CA LYS A 67 -8.40 21.71 -31.42
C LYS A 67 -9.42 21.03 -32.34
N LEU A 68 -10.27 20.17 -31.77
CA LEU A 68 -11.45 19.70 -32.49
C LEU A 68 -12.41 20.88 -32.46
N ASP A 69 -12.78 21.33 -33.65
CA ASP A 69 -13.74 22.42 -33.91
C ASP A 69 -15.14 22.05 -33.39
N ALA A 70 -15.30 21.93 -32.08
CA ALA A 70 -16.57 22.00 -31.38
C ALA A 70 -16.58 23.31 -30.59
N PRO A 71 -17.71 24.04 -30.53
CA PRO A 71 -17.83 25.16 -29.61
C PRO A 71 -17.41 24.67 -28.23
N GLU A 72 -16.54 25.40 -27.54
CA GLU A 72 -15.99 25.02 -26.24
C GLU A 72 -17.14 24.70 -25.27
N ARG A 73 -17.56 23.44 -25.21
CA ARG A 73 -18.64 22.98 -24.34
C ARG A 73 -18.07 22.94 -22.93
N ARG A 74 -18.16 24.09 -22.26
CA ARG A 74 -17.71 24.27 -20.89
C ARG A 74 -18.63 23.51 -19.94
N CYS A 75 -18.06 23.06 -18.84
CA CYS A 75 -18.78 22.42 -17.75
C CYS A 75 -18.15 22.78 -16.41
N GLY A 76 -18.83 22.42 -15.33
CA GLY A 76 -18.41 22.73 -13.97
C GLY A 76 -19.34 23.74 -13.29
N PRO A 77 -19.01 24.18 -12.08
CA PRO A 77 -19.92 24.96 -11.22
C PRO A 77 -20.51 26.22 -11.87
N GLN A 78 -19.76 26.86 -12.79
CA GLN A 78 -20.19 28.08 -13.47
C GLN A 78 -20.95 27.83 -14.79
N TYR A 79 -20.82 26.64 -15.37
CA TYR A 79 -21.29 26.34 -16.73
C TYR A 79 -22.34 25.23 -16.77
N GLY A 80 -22.55 24.51 -15.67
CA GLY A 80 -23.45 23.37 -15.60
C GLY A 80 -22.80 22.08 -16.09
N SER A 81 -23.65 21.11 -16.41
CA SER A 81 -23.26 19.74 -16.73
C SER A 81 -23.08 19.54 -18.23
N CYS A 82 -22.25 18.58 -18.60
CA CYS A 82 -22.15 18.08 -19.96
C CYS A 82 -23.41 17.33 -20.39
N GLU A 83 -23.55 17.12 -21.70
CA GLU A 83 -24.55 16.20 -22.26
C GLU A 83 -24.38 14.77 -21.70
N ASP A 84 -25.43 13.97 -21.78
CA ASP A 84 -25.41 12.61 -21.24
C ASP A 84 -24.25 11.77 -21.83
N SER A 85 -23.61 10.98 -20.96
CA SER A 85 -22.41 10.18 -21.25
C SER A 85 -21.13 10.97 -21.53
N TYR A 86 -21.16 12.31 -21.51
CA TYR A 86 -19.95 13.12 -21.55
C TYR A 86 -19.37 13.30 -20.16
N CYS A 87 -18.05 13.42 -20.13
CA CYS A 87 -17.25 13.65 -18.95
C CYS A 87 -16.90 15.12 -18.84
N CYS A 88 -16.89 15.66 -17.62
CA CYS A 88 -16.41 17.00 -17.36
C CYS A 88 -14.98 16.93 -16.83
N SER A 89 -14.02 17.34 -17.67
CA SER A 89 -12.60 17.39 -17.28
C SER A 89 -12.35 18.38 -16.14
N PRO A 90 -11.25 18.23 -15.38
CA PRO A 90 -10.86 19.20 -14.34
C PRO A 90 -10.62 20.62 -14.89
N SER A 91 -10.34 20.74 -16.19
CA SER A 91 -10.19 22.04 -16.87
C SER A 91 -11.53 22.68 -17.25
N GLY A 92 -12.67 22.05 -16.93
CA GLY A 92 -14.01 22.59 -17.17
C GLY A 92 -14.45 22.49 -18.64
N TYR A 93 -14.07 21.41 -19.32
CA TYR A 93 -14.49 21.09 -20.69
C TYR A 93 -15.15 19.71 -20.76
N CYS A 94 -16.17 19.60 -21.59
CA CYS A 94 -16.85 18.35 -21.91
C CYS A 94 -16.09 17.52 -22.95
N GLY A 95 -16.00 16.22 -22.72
CA GLY A 95 -15.44 15.28 -23.69
C GLY A 95 -15.66 13.83 -23.28
N ILE A 96 -15.27 12.90 -24.14
CA ILE A 96 -15.49 11.45 -23.93
C ILE A 96 -14.20 10.63 -23.89
N SER A 97 -13.04 11.26 -24.14
CA SER A 97 -11.77 10.55 -24.10
C SER A 97 -11.31 10.33 -22.66
N ARG A 98 -10.39 9.37 -22.47
CA ARG A 98 -9.82 9.05 -21.14
C ARG A 98 -9.34 10.27 -20.35
N TYR A 99 -8.79 11.28 -21.03
CA TYR A 99 -8.27 12.50 -20.39
C TYR A 99 -9.35 13.38 -19.75
N TYR A 100 -10.61 13.19 -20.16
CA TYR A 100 -11.77 13.88 -19.60
C TYR A 100 -12.45 13.04 -18.53
N CYS A 101 -12.45 11.72 -18.71
CA CYS A 101 -13.26 10.79 -17.93
C CYS A 101 -12.53 10.15 -16.75
N GLN A 102 -11.20 10.16 -16.74
CA GLN A 102 -10.43 9.44 -15.73
C GLN A 102 -10.78 9.90 -14.31
N ALA A 103 -10.91 8.93 -13.42
CA ALA A 103 -10.93 9.16 -11.99
C ALA A 103 -9.49 9.42 -11.47
N PRO A 104 -9.33 10.26 -10.43
CA PRO A 104 -10.37 10.99 -9.71
C PRO A 104 -10.77 12.33 -10.37
N ASP A 105 -10.04 12.74 -11.42
CA ASP A 105 -10.05 14.12 -11.92
C ASP A 105 -11.38 14.59 -12.54
N CYS A 106 -12.15 13.68 -13.11
CA CYS A 106 -13.43 14.02 -13.73
C CYS A 106 -14.42 14.60 -12.71
N LEU A 107 -15.00 15.76 -13.00
CA LEU A 107 -15.93 16.46 -12.13
C LEU A 107 -17.29 15.75 -12.15
N ILE A 108 -17.49 14.80 -11.23
CA ILE A 108 -18.63 13.86 -11.23
C ILE A 108 -20.01 14.51 -11.15
N ASP A 109 -20.13 15.71 -10.57
CA ASP A 109 -21.39 16.45 -10.49
C ASP A 109 -21.80 17.07 -11.84
N TYR A 110 -20.87 17.13 -12.80
CA TYR A 110 -21.03 17.83 -14.07
C TYR A 110 -20.78 16.94 -15.29
N GLY A 111 -20.47 15.66 -15.11
CA GLY A 111 -20.22 14.72 -16.19
C GLY A 111 -20.72 13.31 -15.87
N SER A 112 -21.83 12.91 -16.46
CA SER A 112 -22.40 11.57 -16.25
C SER A 112 -21.55 10.43 -16.85
N GLY A 113 -20.61 10.76 -17.74
CA GLY A 113 -19.66 9.81 -18.32
C GLY A 113 -18.42 9.50 -17.47
N CYS A 114 -18.22 10.16 -16.33
CA CYS A 114 -17.00 10.00 -15.52
C CYS A 114 -16.77 8.53 -15.10
N ASP A 115 -15.52 8.07 -15.16
CA ASP A 115 -15.15 6.70 -14.76
C ASP A 115 -15.52 6.40 -13.31
N ALA A 116 -15.42 7.40 -12.42
CA ALA A 116 -15.80 7.32 -11.01
C ALA A 116 -17.28 6.95 -10.78
N LEU A 117 -18.15 7.19 -11.77
CA LEU A 117 -19.59 6.89 -11.68
C LEU A 117 -19.92 5.45 -12.12
N LYS A 118 -18.97 4.74 -12.74
CA LYS A 118 -19.16 3.34 -13.13
C LYS A 118 -19.44 2.49 -11.89
N THR A 119 -20.39 1.57 -12.03
CA THR A 119 -20.80 0.67 -10.94
C THR A 119 -20.35 -0.75 -11.29
N PRO A 120 -19.59 -1.42 -10.40
CA PRO A 120 -19.26 -2.83 -10.55
C PRO A 120 -20.50 -3.71 -10.70
N GLY A 121 -20.35 -4.85 -11.37
CA GLY A 121 -21.43 -5.84 -11.44
C GLY A 121 -21.69 -6.51 -10.08
N GLY A 122 -22.72 -7.34 -10.03
CA GLY A 122 -23.07 -8.13 -8.84
C GLY A 122 -23.95 -7.39 -7.83
N GLU A 123 -24.26 -8.06 -6.72
CA GLU A 123 -25.13 -7.53 -5.68
C GLU A 123 -24.44 -6.43 -4.85
N SER A 124 -25.23 -5.44 -4.44
CA SER A 124 -24.80 -4.39 -3.52
C SER A 124 -24.49 -4.96 -2.13
N THR A 125 -23.48 -4.40 -1.48
CA THR A 125 -23.05 -4.74 -0.12
C THR A 125 -23.71 -3.88 0.96
N LEU A 126 -24.65 -3.00 0.60
CA LEU A 126 -25.35 -2.11 1.54
C LEU A 126 -26.08 -2.87 2.66
N ASN A 127 -26.61 -4.05 2.35
CA ASN A 127 -27.38 -4.85 3.32
C ASN A 127 -26.51 -5.85 4.10
N VAL A 128 -25.19 -5.84 3.91
CA VAL A 128 -24.27 -6.69 4.66
C VAL A 128 -24.06 -6.12 6.05
N VAL A 129 -24.15 -6.96 7.07
CA VAL A 129 -24.01 -6.60 8.49
C VAL A 129 -22.65 -5.94 8.77
N ARG A 130 -22.67 -4.81 9.49
CA ARG A 130 -21.52 -3.92 9.77
C ARG A 130 -21.03 -3.96 11.21
N ASP A 131 -21.14 -5.11 11.88
CA ASP A 131 -20.72 -5.27 13.27
C ASP A 131 -19.27 -4.83 13.50
N HIS A 132 -19.04 -4.18 14.63
CA HIS A 132 -17.70 -3.87 15.15
C HIS A 132 -17.14 -5.10 15.87
N VAL A 133 -16.11 -5.70 15.30
CA VAL A 133 -15.48 -6.94 15.79
C VAL A 133 -14.01 -6.70 16.14
N GLY A 134 -13.50 -7.40 17.14
CA GLY A 134 -12.13 -7.23 17.60
C GLY A 134 -11.96 -6.08 18.60
N GLN A 135 -10.72 -5.65 18.80
CA GLN A 135 -10.34 -4.60 19.77
C GLN A 135 -9.62 -3.42 19.10
N VAL A 136 -9.46 -3.47 17.77
CA VAL A 136 -8.90 -2.36 17.00
C VAL A 136 -9.97 -1.29 16.85
N PRO A 137 -9.66 -0.01 17.12
CA PRO A 137 -10.65 1.06 17.00
C PRO A 137 -11.19 1.22 15.58
N TYR A 138 -12.43 1.68 15.47
CA TYR A 138 -13.08 2.00 14.20
C TYR A 138 -12.87 3.48 13.85
N ALA A 139 -13.50 3.97 12.78
CA ALA A 139 -13.19 5.28 12.22
C ALA A 139 -13.39 6.45 13.19
N ASN A 140 -14.26 6.33 14.19
CA ASN A 140 -14.42 7.32 15.26
C ASN A 140 -13.15 7.56 16.11
N GLU A 141 -12.19 6.63 16.08
CA GLU A 141 -10.88 6.73 16.69
C GLU A 141 -9.79 6.37 15.65
N PRO A 142 -9.41 7.31 14.77
CA PRO A 142 -8.50 7.03 13.66
C PRO A 142 -7.14 6.47 14.10
N ILE A 143 -6.62 5.54 13.31
CA ILE A 143 -5.39 4.80 13.61
C ILE A 143 -4.20 5.47 12.93
N PHE A 144 -3.28 6.04 13.70
CA PHE A 144 -2.04 6.63 13.17
C PHE A 144 -0.80 5.74 13.40
N ASN A 145 -0.83 4.92 14.44
CA ASN A 145 0.35 4.19 14.90
C ASN A 145 0.06 2.70 15.04
N CYS A 146 1.10 1.90 14.84
CA CYS A 146 1.13 0.51 15.24
C CYS A 146 1.21 0.35 16.77
N ARG A 147 0.94 -0.86 17.26
CA ARG A 147 0.95 -1.20 18.70
C ARG A 147 1.95 -2.29 19.07
N ILE A 148 2.24 -3.22 18.17
CA ILE A 148 3.12 -4.35 18.46
C ILE A 148 4.59 -3.92 18.33
N PRO A 149 5.43 -4.01 19.38
CA PRO A 149 6.82 -3.56 19.29
C PRO A 149 7.65 -4.32 18.25
N ASN A 150 8.70 -3.66 17.75
CA ASN A 150 9.64 -4.22 16.76
C ASN A 150 8.98 -4.67 15.44
N THR A 151 7.87 -4.04 15.06
CA THR A 151 7.22 -4.27 13.76
C THR A 151 7.18 -3.01 12.91
N VAL A 152 7.24 -3.18 11.59
CA VAL A 152 6.97 -2.12 10.61
C VAL A 152 5.85 -2.60 9.70
N ALA A 153 4.74 -1.86 9.63
CA ALA A 153 3.71 -2.06 8.63
C ALA A 153 4.03 -1.20 7.40
N LEU A 154 4.56 -1.83 6.35
CA LEU A 154 4.67 -1.19 5.05
C LEU A 154 3.30 -1.24 4.37
N THR A 155 2.78 -0.07 4.02
CA THR A 155 1.47 0.07 3.36
C THR A 155 1.59 0.76 2.02
N TYR A 156 0.84 0.28 1.03
CA TYR A 156 0.89 0.75 -0.35
C TYR A 156 -0.50 1.14 -0.83
N ASP A 157 -0.64 2.39 -1.25
CA ASP A 157 -1.91 2.97 -1.70
C ASP A 157 -2.02 2.99 -3.23
N ASP A 158 -3.23 3.27 -3.73
CA ASP A 158 -3.63 3.46 -5.13
C ASP A 158 -3.62 2.24 -6.06
N GLY A 159 -2.89 1.20 -5.71
CA GLY A 159 -2.78 -0.02 -6.49
C GLY A 159 -4.09 -0.80 -6.68
N PRO A 160 -4.05 -1.91 -7.44
CA PRO A 160 -2.88 -2.42 -8.16
C PRO A 160 -2.56 -1.58 -9.41
N ASN A 161 -1.32 -1.64 -9.90
CA ASN A 161 -0.84 -1.06 -11.14
C ASN A 161 0.25 -1.96 -11.78
N ILE A 162 0.93 -1.48 -12.83
CA ILE A 162 1.92 -2.20 -13.61
C ILE A 162 3.14 -2.66 -12.79
N TYR A 163 3.50 -1.96 -11.72
CA TYR A 163 4.64 -2.29 -10.86
C TYR A 163 4.28 -3.25 -9.72
N THR A 164 2.99 -3.41 -9.40
CA THR A 164 2.53 -4.23 -8.26
C THR A 164 2.98 -5.69 -8.36
N ARG A 165 3.08 -6.26 -9.57
CA ARG A 165 3.58 -7.63 -9.75
C ARG A 165 4.99 -7.79 -9.22
N ASP A 166 5.86 -6.86 -9.58
CA ASP A 166 7.28 -6.90 -9.22
C ASP A 166 7.48 -6.56 -7.74
N LEU A 167 6.63 -5.69 -7.19
CA LEU A 167 6.57 -5.46 -5.74
C LEU A 167 6.23 -6.75 -4.99
N LEU A 168 5.23 -7.52 -5.44
CA LEU A 168 4.89 -8.81 -4.82
C LEU A 168 6.03 -9.83 -4.94
N ASP A 169 6.72 -9.90 -6.08
CA ASP A 169 7.92 -10.74 -6.25
C ASP A 169 9.01 -10.33 -5.25
N MET A 170 9.22 -9.02 -5.08
CA MET A 170 10.19 -8.49 -4.13
C MET A 170 9.82 -8.84 -2.69
N LEU A 171 8.58 -8.60 -2.26
CA LEU A 171 8.12 -8.92 -0.92
C LEU A 171 8.23 -10.43 -0.62
N ASP A 172 7.87 -11.29 -1.59
CA ASP A 172 8.03 -12.74 -1.47
C ASP A 172 9.52 -13.12 -1.29
N SER A 173 10.43 -12.49 -2.05
CA SER A 173 11.88 -12.76 -1.95
C SER A 173 12.48 -12.39 -0.59
N PHE A 174 11.90 -11.39 0.08
CA PHE A 174 12.26 -10.97 1.43
C PHE A 174 11.48 -11.72 2.51
N GLY A 175 10.49 -12.55 2.16
CA GLY A 175 9.57 -13.16 3.12
C GLY A 175 8.72 -12.14 3.90
N ALA A 176 8.55 -10.93 3.36
CA ALA A 176 7.87 -9.82 4.01
C ALA A 176 6.35 -9.86 3.80
N LYS A 177 5.61 -9.22 4.72
CA LYS A 177 4.19 -8.92 4.57
C LYS A 177 3.96 -7.41 4.54
N ALA A 178 2.87 -7.01 3.91
CA ALA A 178 2.51 -5.62 3.65
C ALA A 178 0.99 -5.50 3.58
N THR A 179 0.49 -4.26 3.59
CA THR A 179 -0.93 -3.95 3.41
C THR A 179 -1.13 -3.13 2.15
N PHE A 180 -2.08 -3.51 1.31
CA PHE A 180 -2.40 -2.77 0.09
C PHE A 180 -3.77 -2.11 0.22
N PHE A 181 -3.81 -0.78 0.20
CA PHE A 181 -5.05 0.00 0.16
C PHE A 181 -5.44 0.21 -1.30
N LEU A 182 -6.42 -0.57 -1.75
CA LEU A 182 -6.75 -0.68 -3.18
C LEU A 182 -7.86 0.28 -3.58
N THR A 183 -7.59 1.05 -4.63
CA THR A 183 -8.63 1.79 -5.36
C THR A 183 -9.31 0.88 -6.39
N GLY A 184 -10.59 1.12 -6.65
CA GLY A 184 -11.38 0.30 -7.57
C GLY A 184 -11.24 0.65 -9.04
N ILE A 185 -11.28 1.94 -9.39
CA ILE A 185 -11.00 2.51 -10.71
C ILE A 185 -10.30 3.86 -10.50
N ASN A 186 -9.00 3.89 -10.76
CA ASN A 186 -8.16 5.08 -10.51
C ASN A 186 -7.13 5.23 -11.62
N SER A 187 -6.71 6.45 -11.93
CA SER A 187 -5.60 6.74 -12.84
C SER A 187 -5.70 6.02 -14.18
N ASN A 188 -6.93 5.90 -14.71
CA ASN A 188 -7.24 5.23 -15.98
C ASN A 188 -6.75 3.76 -16.05
N LYS A 189 -6.58 3.08 -14.90
CA LYS A 189 -6.17 1.66 -14.84
C LYS A 189 -7.29 0.68 -15.21
N GLY A 190 -8.52 1.16 -15.34
CA GLY A 190 -9.72 0.34 -15.46
C GLY A 190 -10.21 -0.18 -14.10
N SER A 191 -11.38 -0.80 -14.09
CA SER A 191 -11.97 -1.39 -12.88
C SER A 191 -11.19 -2.64 -12.43
N ILE A 192 -10.93 -2.80 -11.13
CA ILE A 192 -10.19 -3.95 -10.58
C ILE A 192 -10.87 -5.31 -10.81
N ASP A 193 -12.18 -5.33 -11.02
CA ASP A 193 -12.97 -6.55 -11.25
C ASP A 193 -13.30 -6.80 -12.73
N ASP A 194 -12.83 -5.94 -13.64
CA ASP A 194 -12.92 -6.17 -15.09
C ASP A 194 -11.92 -7.25 -15.52
N ARG A 195 -12.44 -8.28 -16.21
CA ARG A 195 -11.69 -9.46 -16.65
C ARG A 195 -10.65 -9.17 -17.73
N ASN A 196 -10.71 -8.01 -18.37
CA ASN A 196 -9.74 -7.60 -19.39
C ASN A 196 -8.43 -7.09 -18.77
N PHE A 197 -8.39 -6.85 -17.47
CA PHE A 197 -7.21 -6.36 -16.77
C PHE A 197 -6.62 -7.41 -15.81
N PRO A 198 -5.31 -7.35 -15.50
CA PRO A 198 -4.64 -8.36 -14.67
C PRO A 198 -4.89 -8.18 -13.17
N TRP A 199 -5.67 -7.18 -12.76
CA TRP A 199 -5.84 -6.77 -11.36
C TRP A 199 -6.39 -7.89 -10.47
N ARG A 200 -7.39 -8.64 -10.97
CA ARG A 200 -7.98 -9.78 -10.25
C ARG A 200 -6.93 -10.82 -9.82
N GLU A 201 -5.97 -11.14 -10.68
CA GLU A 201 -4.94 -12.12 -10.37
C GLU A 201 -3.94 -11.59 -9.34
N LEU A 202 -3.55 -10.31 -9.45
CA LEU A 202 -2.66 -9.66 -8.48
C LEU A 202 -3.32 -9.57 -7.08
N ILE A 203 -4.60 -9.23 -7.02
CA ILE A 203 -5.35 -9.16 -5.76
C ILE A 203 -5.48 -10.55 -5.12
N ASN A 204 -5.77 -11.59 -5.90
CA ASN A 204 -5.75 -12.96 -5.38
C ASN A 204 -4.36 -13.39 -4.93
N ARG A 205 -3.30 -12.95 -5.62
CA ARG A 205 -1.91 -13.20 -5.20
C ARG A 205 -1.61 -12.53 -3.87
N MET A 206 -2.03 -11.27 -3.65
CA MET A 206 -1.86 -10.59 -2.36
C MET A 206 -2.38 -11.44 -1.21
N LEU A 207 -3.61 -11.95 -1.32
CA LEU A 207 -4.23 -12.83 -0.32
C LEU A 207 -3.45 -14.15 -0.14
N ARG A 208 -3.08 -14.84 -1.23
CA ARG A 208 -2.36 -16.11 -1.16
C ARG A 208 -0.96 -15.97 -0.56
N SER A 209 -0.29 -14.85 -0.82
CA SER A 209 1.01 -14.51 -0.22
C SER A 209 0.87 -13.96 1.21
N GLY A 210 -0.34 -13.86 1.77
CA GLY A 210 -0.57 -13.44 3.15
C GLY A 210 -0.47 -11.93 3.39
N HIS A 211 -0.52 -11.12 2.33
CA HIS A 211 -0.66 -9.67 2.48
C HIS A 211 -2.08 -9.32 2.91
N GLN A 212 -2.23 -8.17 3.56
CA GLN A 212 -3.54 -7.61 3.86
C GLN A 212 -4.00 -6.74 2.70
N ILE A 213 -5.31 -6.78 2.43
CA ILE A 213 -5.98 -5.88 1.48
C ILE A 213 -6.91 -4.99 2.29
N ALA A 214 -6.86 -3.70 2.02
CA ALA A 214 -7.71 -2.67 2.59
C ALA A 214 -8.35 -1.84 1.47
N SER A 215 -9.42 -1.11 1.78
CA SER A 215 -10.11 -0.24 0.83
C SER A 215 -9.42 1.12 0.75
N HIS A 216 -9.26 1.64 -0.47
CA HIS A 216 -8.87 3.02 -0.71
C HIS A 216 -9.92 3.74 -1.56
N THR A 217 -11.20 3.43 -1.32
CA THR A 217 -12.38 3.92 -2.08
C THR A 217 -12.45 3.41 -3.51
N TRP A 218 -13.58 3.67 -4.18
CA TRP A 218 -13.78 3.26 -5.56
C TRP A 218 -12.87 4.06 -6.50
N ALA A 219 -12.92 5.38 -6.44
CA ALA A 219 -12.38 6.28 -7.45
C ALA A 219 -11.39 7.31 -6.90
N HIS A 220 -10.85 7.11 -5.70
CA HIS A 220 -9.85 7.97 -5.06
C HIS A 220 -10.31 9.43 -4.89
N GLN A 221 -11.60 9.64 -4.63
CA GLN A 221 -12.16 10.98 -4.42
C GLN A 221 -11.98 11.42 -2.97
N ASP A 222 -11.77 12.73 -2.77
CA ASP A 222 -11.71 13.38 -1.47
C ASP A 222 -13.05 13.24 -0.72
N LEU A 223 -13.07 12.44 0.35
CA LEU A 223 -14.31 12.14 1.08
C LEU A 223 -14.87 13.37 1.80
N ASP A 224 -14.07 14.39 2.12
CA ASP A 224 -14.58 15.63 2.71
C ASP A 224 -15.33 16.50 1.68
N ALA A 225 -15.00 16.36 0.40
CA ALA A 225 -15.63 17.12 -0.68
C ALA A 225 -16.93 16.48 -1.20
N LEU A 226 -17.19 15.23 -0.84
CA LEU A 226 -18.34 14.46 -1.32
C LEU A 226 -19.57 14.61 -0.41
N SER A 227 -20.76 14.54 -1.02
CA SER A 227 -21.99 14.31 -0.27
C SER A 227 -21.99 12.93 0.40
N ALA A 228 -22.83 12.74 1.42
CA ALA A 228 -22.93 11.45 2.12
C ALA A 228 -23.26 10.28 1.17
N ASN A 229 -24.13 10.48 0.17
CA ASN A 229 -24.44 9.44 -0.81
C ASN A 229 -23.27 9.13 -1.74
N GLN A 230 -22.51 10.15 -2.17
CA GLN A 230 -21.32 9.93 -2.98
C GLN A 230 -20.22 9.21 -2.20
N ARG A 231 -20.00 9.54 -0.92
CA ARG A 231 -19.10 8.79 -0.04
C ARG A 231 -19.55 7.34 0.14
N LEU A 232 -20.85 7.10 0.32
CA LEU A 232 -21.38 5.75 0.44
C LEU A 232 -21.10 4.94 -0.83
N ASP A 233 -21.35 5.53 -2.00
CA ASP A 233 -21.05 4.95 -3.31
C ASP A 233 -19.56 4.59 -3.45
N GLN A 234 -18.66 5.46 -2.98
CA GLN A 234 -17.22 5.21 -3.01
C GLN A 234 -16.84 3.93 -2.26
N MET A 235 -17.43 3.70 -1.09
CA MET A 235 -17.14 2.50 -0.29
C MET A 235 -17.82 1.27 -0.88
N VAL A 236 -19.13 1.33 -1.12
CA VAL A 236 -19.92 0.19 -1.59
C VAL A 236 -19.44 -0.32 -2.94
N LYS A 237 -19.08 0.56 -3.90
CA LYS A 237 -18.56 0.10 -5.19
C LYS A 237 -17.21 -0.61 -5.04
N ASN A 238 -16.30 -0.10 -4.21
CA ASN A 238 -15.03 -0.77 -3.94
C ASN A 238 -15.25 -2.14 -3.28
N GLU A 239 -16.16 -2.22 -2.30
CA GLU A 239 -16.56 -3.48 -1.67
C GLU A 239 -17.13 -4.49 -2.67
N MET A 240 -18.04 -4.05 -3.55
CA MET A 240 -18.61 -4.91 -4.59
C MET A 240 -17.54 -5.49 -5.51
N ALA A 241 -16.60 -4.66 -5.98
CA ALA A 241 -15.53 -5.11 -6.85
C ALA A 241 -14.58 -6.10 -6.15
N LEU A 242 -14.19 -5.83 -4.90
CA LEU A 242 -13.35 -6.75 -4.11
C LEU A 242 -14.09 -8.07 -3.79
N ARG A 243 -15.39 -7.99 -3.48
CA ARG A 243 -16.26 -9.16 -3.29
C ARG A 243 -16.35 -10.02 -4.54
N ASN A 244 -16.48 -9.41 -5.72
CA ASN A 244 -16.49 -10.12 -7.00
C ASN A 244 -15.15 -10.86 -7.27
N ILE A 245 -14.05 -10.39 -6.68
CA ILE A 245 -12.72 -10.97 -6.86
C ILE A 245 -12.48 -12.15 -5.93
N PHE A 246 -12.71 -11.99 -4.62
CA PHE A 246 -12.32 -12.98 -3.61
C PHE A 246 -13.44 -13.43 -2.65
N GLY A 247 -14.67 -12.90 -2.76
CA GLY A 247 -15.84 -13.36 -2.00
C GLY A 247 -16.10 -12.63 -0.67
N GLY A 248 -15.36 -11.57 -0.39
CA GLY A 248 -15.58 -10.68 0.75
C GLY A 248 -15.02 -9.29 0.46
N PHE A 249 -15.05 -8.41 1.45
CA PHE A 249 -14.48 -7.06 1.34
C PHE A 249 -13.81 -6.60 2.64
N PRO A 250 -12.84 -5.66 2.59
CA PRO A 250 -12.06 -5.27 3.76
C PRO A 250 -12.88 -4.54 4.83
N THR A 251 -12.46 -4.67 6.09
CA THR A 251 -12.89 -3.82 7.22
C THR A 251 -11.93 -2.66 7.47
N TYR A 252 -10.76 -2.66 6.83
CA TYR A 252 -9.80 -1.56 6.89
C TYR A 252 -9.95 -0.65 5.68
N MET A 253 -9.84 0.66 5.89
CA MET A 253 -9.74 1.63 4.82
C MET A 253 -8.78 2.76 5.17
N ARG A 254 -8.28 3.44 4.14
CA ARG A 254 -7.56 4.71 4.27
C ARG A 254 -8.29 5.75 3.44
N PRO A 255 -8.63 6.92 3.98
CA PRO A 255 -9.22 8.00 3.20
C PRO A 255 -8.22 8.56 2.18
N PRO A 256 -8.59 8.71 0.89
CA PRO A 256 -7.80 9.45 -0.09
C PRO A 256 -7.37 10.82 0.45
N TYR A 257 -6.12 11.19 0.18
CA TYR A 257 -5.51 12.46 0.64
C TYR A 257 -5.50 12.65 2.16
N SER A 258 -5.74 11.59 2.94
CA SER A 258 -5.96 11.69 4.40
C SER A 258 -7.12 12.63 4.77
N ARG A 259 -8.11 12.79 3.89
CA ARG A 259 -9.25 13.70 4.08
C ARG A 259 -10.53 12.95 4.42
N CYS A 260 -10.84 12.96 5.71
CA CYS A 260 -12.07 12.45 6.29
C CYS A 260 -12.25 13.10 7.66
N SER A 261 -13.19 14.02 7.78
CA SER A 261 -13.38 14.85 8.97
C SER A 261 -14.76 14.68 9.60
N ASP A 262 -14.86 15.01 10.88
CA ASP A 262 -16.16 15.13 11.57
C ASP A 262 -17.03 16.22 10.93
N HIS A 263 -16.41 17.31 10.46
CA HIS A 263 -17.12 18.44 9.85
C HIS A 263 -17.92 18.03 8.61
N SER A 264 -17.34 17.18 7.75
CA SER A 264 -18.05 16.65 6.60
C SER A 264 -19.00 15.50 6.97
N GLY A 265 -18.92 14.97 8.19
CA GLY A 265 -19.58 13.73 8.63
C GLY A 265 -18.94 12.46 8.08
N CYS A 266 -17.73 12.54 7.50
CA CYS A 266 -17.05 11.40 6.92
C CYS A 266 -16.68 10.35 7.98
N VAL A 267 -16.12 10.80 9.11
CA VAL A 267 -15.69 9.93 10.22
C VAL A 267 -16.84 9.06 10.71
N GLN A 268 -17.97 9.68 11.07
CA GLN A 268 -19.17 8.96 11.51
C GLN A 268 -19.66 7.98 10.44
N GLN A 269 -19.67 8.38 9.17
CA GLN A 269 -20.14 7.51 8.10
C GLN A 269 -19.23 6.29 7.88
N MET A 270 -17.90 6.43 8.02
CA MET A 270 -16.99 5.29 7.95
C MET A 270 -17.15 4.37 9.17
N ASP A 271 -17.44 4.93 10.34
CA ASP A 271 -17.71 4.20 11.57
C ASP A 271 -19.00 3.36 11.46
N ASP A 272 -20.08 3.96 10.95
CA ASP A 272 -21.37 3.31 10.68
C ASP A 272 -21.25 2.18 9.64
N LEU A 273 -20.34 2.36 8.66
CA LEU A 273 -20.00 1.31 7.68
C LEU A 273 -19.07 0.23 8.25
N GLY A 274 -18.65 0.38 9.50
CA GLY A 274 -17.80 -0.56 10.22
C GLY A 274 -16.40 -0.66 9.61
N TYR A 275 -15.79 0.49 9.31
CA TYR A 275 -14.41 0.60 8.85
C TYR A 275 -13.45 1.04 9.96
N HIS A 276 -12.29 0.38 10.03
CA HIS A 276 -11.10 0.93 10.67
C HIS A 276 -10.47 1.96 9.73
N ALA A 277 -10.43 3.24 10.15
CA ALA A 277 -9.79 4.30 9.37
C ALA A 277 -8.30 4.40 9.73
N ALA A 278 -7.44 4.00 8.79
CA ALA A 278 -5.99 3.95 8.98
C ALA A 278 -5.26 5.09 8.26
N TYR A 279 -4.37 5.74 8.99
CA TYR A 279 -3.45 6.77 8.53
C TYR A 279 -2.02 6.19 8.62
N PHE A 280 -1.04 7.00 9.04
CA PHE A 280 0.36 6.64 9.11
C PHE A 280 1.11 7.60 10.04
N ASP A 281 2.26 7.16 10.53
CA ASP A 281 3.21 7.98 11.29
C ASP A 281 4.53 8.21 10.55
N VAL A 282 4.69 7.59 9.38
CA VAL A 282 5.79 7.85 8.44
C VAL A 282 5.23 8.04 7.03
N ASP A 283 5.16 9.28 6.58
CA ASP A 283 4.95 9.63 5.17
C ASP A 283 6.28 9.63 4.43
N THR A 284 6.45 8.72 3.47
CA THR A 284 7.69 8.64 2.70
C THR A 284 7.82 9.75 1.66
N ASP A 285 6.76 10.51 1.39
CA ASP A 285 6.70 11.54 0.34
C ASP A 285 7.13 10.99 -1.04
N ASP A 286 6.93 9.69 -1.27
CA ASP A 286 7.43 8.97 -2.45
C ASP A 286 6.82 9.48 -3.75
N TYR A 287 5.55 9.86 -3.72
CA TYR A 287 4.80 10.46 -4.83
C TYR A 287 5.41 11.79 -5.33
N ASN A 288 6.06 12.56 -4.46
CA ASN A 288 6.79 13.79 -4.85
C ASN A 288 8.25 13.51 -5.27
N ASN A 289 8.74 12.29 -5.03
CA ASN A 289 10.14 11.92 -5.17
C ASN A 289 10.37 10.75 -6.15
N ASP A 290 9.44 10.51 -7.09
CA ASP A 290 9.46 9.41 -8.07
C ASP A 290 10.42 9.64 -9.26
N THR A 291 11.68 9.98 -8.97
CA THR A 291 12.77 9.94 -9.95
C THR A 291 14.00 9.27 -9.33
N PRO A 292 14.90 8.65 -10.13
CA PRO A 292 16.10 7.99 -9.60
C PRO A 292 16.99 8.89 -8.71
N TYR A 293 16.92 10.21 -8.92
CA TYR A 293 17.65 11.19 -8.10
C TYR A 293 16.88 11.60 -6.85
N LEU A 294 15.58 11.90 -6.96
CA LEU A 294 14.79 12.43 -5.85
C LEU A 294 14.44 11.37 -4.81
N ILE A 295 14.31 10.09 -5.19
CA ILE A 295 13.88 9.01 -4.28
C ILE A 295 14.79 8.84 -3.06
N LYS A 296 16.03 9.36 -3.12
CA LYS A 296 16.89 9.45 -1.94
C LYS A 296 16.22 10.18 -0.78
N ARG A 297 15.40 11.21 -1.04
CA ARG A 297 14.68 11.96 0.00
C ARG A 297 13.70 11.07 0.77
N SER A 298 12.93 10.25 0.06
CA SER A 298 12.03 9.27 0.70
C SER A 298 12.78 8.23 1.53
N LYS A 299 13.96 7.82 1.08
CA LYS A 299 14.84 6.94 1.87
C LYS A 299 15.34 7.63 3.14
N ASP A 300 15.78 8.89 3.02
CA ASP A 300 16.24 9.69 4.15
C ASP A 300 15.11 9.88 5.19
N ILE A 301 13.87 10.15 4.74
CA ILE A 301 12.70 10.25 5.63
C ILE A 301 12.45 8.94 6.38
N PHE A 302 12.46 7.80 5.69
CA PHE A 302 12.31 6.50 6.33
C PHE A 302 13.45 6.22 7.32
N ASP A 303 14.69 6.47 6.92
CA ASP A 303 15.88 6.21 7.75
C ASP A 303 15.86 7.06 9.03
N ASP A 304 15.45 8.33 8.95
CA ASP A 304 15.34 9.22 10.10
C ASP A 304 14.24 8.78 11.08
N ALA A 305 13.06 8.40 10.56
CA ALA A 305 11.98 7.84 11.38
C ALA A 305 12.40 6.53 12.04
N PHE A 306 13.05 5.65 11.28
CA PHE A 306 13.48 4.34 11.77
C PHE A 306 14.63 4.43 12.78
N ALA A 307 15.58 5.35 12.57
CA ALA A 307 16.64 5.63 13.54
C ALA A 307 16.08 6.14 14.87
N SER A 308 14.97 6.88 14.84
CA SER A 308 14.28 7.37 16.03
C SER A 308 13.52 6.27 16.77
N ALA A 309 12.87 5.35 16.04
CA ALA A 309 12.05 4.28 16.61
C ALA A 309 12.89 3.10 17.18
N LYS A 310 13.98 2.74 16.49
CA LYS A 310 14.79 1.55 16.78
C LYS A 310 15.31 1.44 18.23
N PRO A 311 15.81 2.51 18.88
CA PRO A 311 16.36 2.40 20.24
C PRO A 311 15.37 1.88 21.29
N ASN A 312 14.07 2.13 21.10
CA ASN A 312 13.02 1.74 22.04
C ASN A 312 12.20 0.52 21.56
N GLY A 313 12.43 0.06 20.33
CA GLY A 313 11.58 -0.96 19.72
C GLY A 313 10.21 -0.42 19.28
N ASP A 314 10.07 0.90 19.11
CA ASP A 314 8.82 1.53 18.72
C ASP A 314 8.44 1.05 17.30
N PRO A 315 7.17 0.70 17.05
CA PRO A 315 6.74 0.26 15.73
C PRO A 315 6.44 1.43 14.80
N LEU A 316 6.42 1.17 13.50
CA LEU A 316 6.12 2.17 12.47
C LEU A 316 4.99 1.73 11.54
N LEU A 317 4.15 2.68 11.16
CA LEU A 317 3.13 2.56 10.12
C LEU A 317 3.49 3.48 8.94
N VAL A 318 4.05 2.87 7.90
CA VAL A 318 4.64 3.58 6.76
C VAL A 318 3.65 3.62 5.59
N ILE A 319 3.44 4.80 5.01
CA ILE A 319 2.74 4.97 3.74
C ILE A 319 3.73 5.13 2.57
N ALA A 320 3.44 4.43 1.48
CA ALA A 320 4.04 4.60 0.16
C ALA A 320 2.97 4.24 -0.90
N HIS A 321 3.30 4.32 -2.18
CA HIS A 321 2.36 4.02 -3.26
C HIS A 321 3.01 3.10 -4.31
N ASP A 322 2.45 1.91 -4.52
CA ASP A 322 3.00 0.92 -5.46
C ASP A 322 2.72 1.24 -6.94
N VAL A 323 2.11 2.40 -7.20
CA VAL A 323 1.92 2.97 -8.52
C VAL A 323 3.15 3.72 -9.05
N HIS A 324 4.16 3.93 -8.19
CA HIS A 324 5.41 4.62 -8.51
C HIS A 324 6.57 3.66 -8.76
N GLU A 325 7.33 3.91 -9.82
CA GLU A 325 8.45 3.07 -10.23
C GLU A 325 9.52 3.05 -9.15
N GLN A 326 9.90 4.23 -8.65
CA GLN A 326 10.98 4.35 -7.67
C GLN A 326 10.58 3.81 -6.29
N THR A 327 9.29 3.84 -5.95
CA THR A 327 8.78 3.21 -4.73
C THR A 327 9.02 1.71 -4.75
N VAL A 328 8.69 1.05 -5.87
CA VAL A 328 8.82 -0.41 -5.99
C VAL A 328 10.28 -0.83 -6.12
N TYR A 329 11.04 -0.24 -7.03
CA TYR A 329 12.37 -0.75 -7.36
C TYR A 329 13.52 -0.17 -6.52
N ASN A 330 13.28 0.91 -5.76
CA ASN A 330 14.35 1.65 -5.08
C ASN A 330 14.09 1.86 -3.59
N LEU A 331 12.91 2.38 -3.23
CA LEU A 331 12.55 2.66 -1.83
C LEU A 331 12.22 1.38 -1.05
N THR A 332 11.33 0.53 -1.58
CA THR A 332 10.95 -0.72 -0.92
C THR A 332 12.12 -1.63 -0.54
N PRO A 333 13.07 -1.96 -1.43
CA PRO A 333 14.20 -2.82 -1.05
C PRO A 333 15.10 -2.15 0.00
N HIS A 334 15.25 -0.81 -0.03
CA HIS A 334 15.98 -0.06 0.99
C HIS A 334 15.31 -0.18 2.36
N MET A 335 14.00 0.04 2.43
CA MET A 335 13.23 -0.10 3.68
C MET A 335 13.34 -1.52 4.24
N LEU A 336 13.11 -2.55 3.41
CA LEU A 336 13.17 -3.95 3.83
C LEU A 336 14.57 -4.34 4.35
N GLN A 337 15.64 -3.91 3.67
CA GLN A 337 17.01 -4.15 4.12
C GLN A 337 17.26 -3.52 5.50
N GLY A 338 16.83 -2.27 5.71
CA GLY A 338 16.94 -1.58 6.99
C GLY A 338 16.17 -2.30 8.11
N ILE A 339 14.91 -2.67 7.84
CA ILE A 339 14.03 -3.40 8.77
C ILE A 339 14.70 -4.69 9.25
N TYR A 340 15.15 -5.54 8.32
CA TYR A 340 15.79 -6.81 8.66
C TYR A 340 17.13 -6.63 9.36
N ALA A 341 17.97 -5.69 8.91
CA ALA A 341 19.25 -5.40 9.55
C ALA A 341 19.10 -4.92 11.01
N ALA A 342 17.95 -4.33 11.35
CA ALA A 342 17.62 -3.90 12.71
C ALA A 342 16.91 -4.97 13.55
N GLY A 343 16.57 -6.14 12.99
CA GLY A 343 15.83 -7.19 13.69
C GLY A 343 14.32 -6.92 13.83
N TYR A 344 13.79 -5.93 13.11
CA TYR A 344 12.35 -5.67 13.03
C TYR A 344 11.68 -6.65 12.06
N LYS A 345 10.35 -6.77 12.17
CA LYS A 345 9.53 -7.59 11.27
C LYS A 345 8.65 -6.72 10.36
N PRO A 346 8.71 -6.89 9.03
CA PRO A 346 7.73 -6.30 8.13
C PRO A 346 6.42 -7.11 8.16
N VAL A 347 5.35 -6.52 8.66
CA VAL A 347 4.07 -7.18 8.95
C VAL A 347 2.90 -6.48 8.25
N THR A 348 1.74 -7.14 8.23
CA THR A 348 0.48 -6.47 7.84
C THR A 348 0.04 -5.43 8.88
N LEU A 349 -0.82 -4.47 8.51
CA LEU A 349 -1.35 -3.47 9.44
C LEU A 349 -2.15 -4.13 10.56
N GLY A 350 -2.97 -5.12 10.24
CA GLY A 350 -3.71 -5.91 11.22
C GLY A 350 -2.78 -6.55 12.26
N GLU A 351 -1.72 -7.23 11.82
CA GLU A 351 -0.70 -7.77 12.74
C GLU A 351 0.00 -6.68 13.56
N CYS A 352 0.32 -5.54 12.94
CA CYS A 352 0.94 -4.38 13.60
C CYS A 352 0.07 -3.79 14.73
N LEU A 353 -1.25 -3.99 14.64
CA LEU A 353 -2.25 -3.56 15.61
C LEU A 353 -2.66 -4.68 16.59
N GLY A 354 -2.21 -5.92 16.35
CA GLY A 354 -2.61 -7.09 17.12
C GLY A 354 -4.01 -7.62 16.80
N ASP A 355 -4.54 -7.33 15.60
CA ASP A 355 -5.84 -7.81 15.16
C ASP A 355 -5.76 -9.23 14.58
N ASP A 356 -6.78 -10.04 14.88
CA ASP A 356 -6.88 -11.40 14.34
C ASP A 356 -7.21 -11.33 12.83
N PRO A 357 -6.49 -12.03 11.95
CA PRO A 357 -6.75 -12.03 10.50
C PRO A 357 -8.18 -12.33 10.07
N LYS A 358 -8.98 -13.00 10.92
CA LYS A 358 -10.41 -13.24 10.65
C LYS A 358 -11.25 -11.96 10.67
N ASN A 359 -10.77 -10.90 11.31
CA ASN A 359 -11.48 -9.63 11.48
C ASN A 359 -11.19 -8.65 10.32
N TRP A 360 -10.19 -8.91 9.48
CA TRP A 360 -9.76 -8.00 8.41
C TRP A 360 -10.77 -7.90 7.26
N TYR A 361 -11.70 -8.85 7.15
CA TYR A 361 -12.63 -8.96 6.04
C TYR A 361 -14.05 -9.33 6.49
N ARG A 362 -15.04 -8.79 5.80
CA ARG A 362 -16.44 -9.24 5.84
C ARG A 362 -16.69 -10.21 4.70
N TRP A 363 -16.92 -11.48 5.04
CA TRP A 363 -17.18 -12.53 4.05
C TRP A 363 -18.66 -12.62 3.70
N THR A 364 -18.95 -12.68 2.40
CA THR A 364 -20.31 -12.70 1.86
C THR A 364 -20.43 -13.86 0.88
N TYR A 365 -20.40 -15.09 1.39
CA TYR A 365 -20.68 -16.25 0.56
C TYR A 365 -22.14 -16.18 0.09
N PRO A 366 -22.45 -16.56 -1.18
CA PRO A 366 -23.84 -16.62 -1.63
C PRO A 366 -24.62 -17.51 -0.69
N SER A 367 -25.79 -17.05 -0.24
CA SER A 367 -26.73 -17.88 0.51
C SER A 367 -26.98 -19.16 -0.28
N ASP A 368 -26.98 -20.32 0.38
CA ASP A 368 -27.47 -21.52 -0.28
C ASP A 368 -28.92 -21.31 -0.80
N SER A 369 -29.39 -22.19 -1.66
CA SER A 369 -30.75 -22.14 -2.25
C SER A 369 -31.90 -22.25 -1.22
N GLN A 370 -31.58 -22.18 0.08
CA GLN A 370 -32.52 -22.24 1.20
C GLN A 370 -32.43 -21.00 2.11
N GLY A 371 -31.67 -19.95 1.72
CA GLY A 371 -31.62 -18.69 2.46
C GLY A 371 -31.00 -18.81 3.85
N ARG A 372 -30.21 -19.86 4.10
CA ARG A 372 -29.47 -19.98 5.36
C ARG A 372 -28.14 -19.27 5.22
N TRP A 373 -27.92 -18.28 6.07
CA TRP A 373 -26.59 -17.72 6.31
C TRP A 373 -25.68 -18.87 6.71
N ALA A 374 -24.68 -19.17 5.89
CA ALA A 374 -23.67 -20.17 6.24
C ALA A 374 -22.93 -19.66 7.47
N ASN A 375 -23.36 -20.14 8.64
CA ASN A 375 -22.71 -19.87 9.90
C ASN A 375 -21.28 -20.45 9.79
N PRO A 376 -20.20 -19.67 10.00
CA PRO A 376 -18.83 -20.18 9.94
C PRO A 376 -18.56 -21.31 10.95
N SER A 377 -19.49 -21.50 11.90
CA SER A 377 -19.46 -22.52 12.94
C SER A 377 -19.75 -23.94 12.45
N SER A 378 -20.19 -24.15 11.21
CA SER A 378 -20.41 -25.49 10.64
C SER A 378 -19.51 -25.76 9.43
N GLY A 379 -18.23 -25.96 9.72
CA GLY A 379 -17.32 -26.85 8.99
C GLY A 379 -17.44 -26.95 7.48
N ALA A 380 -17.05 -25.90 6.74
CA ALA A 380 -16.52 -26.04 5.38
C ALA A 380 -15.82 -24.74 4.93
N ILE A 381 -14.75 -24.35 5.62
CA ILE A 381 -13.67 -23.63 4.93
C ILE A 381 -13.09 -24.64 3.93
N PRO A 382 -13.01 -24.35 2.62
CA PRO A 382 -12.31 -25.22 1.68
C PRO A 382 -10.89 -25.42 2.20
N LYS A 383 -10.59 -26.66 2.62
CA LYS A 383 -9.33 -27.04 3.31
C LYS A 383 -8.05 -26.85 2.49
N ASN A 384 -8.08 -26.13 1.36
CA ASN A 384 -6.93 -25.99 0.47
C ASN A 384 -6.20 -24.64 0.52
N ASN A 385 -6.62 -23.65 1.32
CA ASN A 385 -5.88 -22.38 1.37
C ASN A 385 -5.49 -21.84 2.76
N GLN A 386 -5.95 -22.43 3.87
CA GLN A 386 -5.54 -21.98 5.22
C GLN A 386 -4.36 -22.77 5.82
N THR A 387 -4.11 -24.00 5.37
CA THR A 387 -3.08 -24.87 5.96
C THR A 387 -1.65 -24.59 5.49
N ASN A 388 -1.45 -23.82 4.42
CA ASN A 388 -0.12 -23.42 3.96
C ASN A 388 0.38 -22.08 4.54
N LEU A 389 -0.45 -21.36 5.30
CA LEU A 389 -0.05 -20.09 5.92
C LEU A 389 0.71 -20.26 7.25
N ILE A 390 0.83 -21.48 7.81
CA ILE A 390 1.37 -21.70 9.17
C ILE A 390 2.58 -22.67 9.23
N ARG A 391 3.07 -23.24 8.12
CA ARG A 391 4.27 -24.11 8.14
C ARG A 391 5.32 -23.71 7.11
N GLY A 392 6.10 -22.69 7.45
CA GLY A 392 7.29 -22.26 6.73
C GLY A 392 8.47 -21.98 7.67
N LEU A 393 8.82 -22.92 8.54
CA LEU A 393 10.10 -22.92 9.27
C LEU A 393 10.68 -24.34 9.18
N PRO A 394 11.87 -24.56 8.57
CA PRO A 394 12.51 -25.86 8.62
C PRO A 394 12.98 -26.11 10.05
N ARG A 395 12.33 -27.05 10.75
CA ARG A 395 12.89 -27.69 11.95
C ARG A 395 14.07 -28.53 11.51
N GLY A 396 15.21 -28.32 12.17
CA GLY A 396 16.43 -29.10 11.93
C GLY A 396 16.18 -30.60 12.03
N ALA A 397 16.72 -31.33 11.07
CA ALA A 397 16.84 -32.78 11.12
C ALA A 397 18.24 -33.12 11.66
N SER A 398 18.31 -33.33 12.96
CA SER A 398 19.27 -34.23 13.58
C SER A 398 18.89 -35.67 13.19
N HIS A 399 19.75 -36.38 12.45
CA HIS A 399 20.09 -37.78 12.71
C HIS A 399 21.14 -38.31 11.72
N LEU A 400 22.28 -38.73 12.30
CA LEU A 400 23.17 -39.76 11.78
C LEU A 400 22.42 -41.09 11.63
N PRO A 401 22.80 -41.92 10.64
CA PRO A 401 23.54 -43.15 10.92
C PRO A 401 24.74 -43.26 9.95
N GLY A 402 25.90 -43.83 10.28
CA GLY A 402 26.10 -45.11 10.94
C GLY A 402 26.55 -46.17 9.91
N LEU A 403 27.74 -45.96 9.31
CA LEU A 403 28.77 -46.93 8.86
C LEU A 403 29.73 -46.27 7.89
#